data_AF-A0A915MFY9-F1
#
_entry.id   AF-A0A915MFY9-F1
#
_cell.length_a   1.000
_cell.length_b   1.000
_cell.length_c   1.000
_cell.angle_alpha   90.00
_cell.angle_beta   90.00
_cell.angle_gamma   90.00
#
_symmetry.space_group_name_H-M   'P 1'
#
loop_
_entity.id
_entity.type
_entity.pdbx_description
1 polymer ?
#
loop_
_entity_poly.entity_id
_entity_poly.type
_entity_poly.pdbx_seq_one_letter_code
_entity_poly.pdbx_strand_id
1 'polypeptide(L)'
;METLAFKFDWPIYNLKNIRDSLSFSSYLHLTSERFSSSEFPTFGWELHLTLGCGDAIWLCQIGPDNTNTLVNTKYKIYAKQFPTLKLIAKSTYKFEKQNKMGYSTISLDSLTKNDSLIFHCEVEFDCYNLTLDLQKTYRKMLENETLTDFVIKVGIR
;
A
#
# COMPACT_ATOMS: atom_id res chain seq x y z
N MET A 1 9.21 14.80 -5.70
CA MET A 1 8.66 13.87 -4.71
C MET A 1 7.52 14.54 -3.96
N GLU A 2 6.30 14.09 -4.22
CA GLU A 2 5.11 14.43 -3.44
C GLU A 2 4.70 13.15 -2.71
N THR A 3 4.49 13.27 -1.40
CA THR A 3 4.14 12.15 -0.54
C THR A 3 2.65 12.27 -0.23
N LEU A 4 1.88 11.29 -0.69
CA LEU A 4 0.45 11.25 -0.46
C LEU A 4 0.10 10.23 0.61
N ALA A 5 -0.89 10.55 1.42
CA ALA A 5 -1.39 9.66 2.46
C ALA A 5 -2.91 9.52 2.35
N PHE A 6 -3.40 8.30 2.52
CA PHE A 6 -4.83 8.03 2.58
C PHE A 6 -5.14 6.93 3.60
N LYS A 7 -6.42 6.83 3.94
CA LYS A 7 -6.92 5.88 4.94
C LYS A 7 -8.08 5.09 4.37
N PHE A 8 -8.16 3.83 4.74
CA PHE A 8 -9.17 2.90 4.28
C PHE A 8 -9.67 2.02 5.43
N ASP A 9 -10.99 1.89 5.56
CA ASP A 9 -11.63 0.99 6.52
C ASP A 9 -12.29 -0.16 5.76
N TRP A 10 -11.88 -1.39 6.05
CA TRP A 10 -12.47 -2.60 5.49
C TRP A 10 -13.27 -3.37 6.54
N PRO A 11 -14.60 -3.22 6.56
CA PRO A 11 -15.45 -3.99 7.45
C PRO A 11 -15.70 -5.39 6.89
N ILE A 12 -15.54 -6.39 7.76
CA ILE A 12 -15.90 -7.78 7.49
C ILE A 12 -16.94 -8.20 8.51
N TYR A 13 -18.08 -8.66 8.02
CA TYR A 13 -19.22 -9.10 8.81
C TYR A 13 -19.40 -10.61 8.70
N ASN A 14 -20.06 -11.21 9.68
CA ASN A 14 -20.38 -12.65 9.70
C ASN A 14 -19.13 -13.54 9.60
N LEU A 15 -18.00 -13.10 10.18
CA LEU A 15 -16.71 -13.74 10.03
C LEU A 15 -16.71 -15.19 10.56
N LYS A 16 -17.45 -15.43 11.64
CA LYS A 16 -17.67 -16.75 12.23
C LYS A 16 -18.42 -17.66 11.26
N ASN A 17 -19.52 -17.21 10.67
CA ASN A 17 -20.26 -18.01 9.69
C ASN A 17 -19.40 -18.33 8.46
N ILE A 18 -18.59 -17.36 8.01
CA ILE A 18 -17.64 -17.59 6.92
C ILE A 18 -16.64 -18.69 7.31
N ARG A 19 -16.05 -18.62 8.51
CA ARG A 19 -15.09 -19.64 8.99
C ARG A 19 -15.74 -21.01 9.21
N ASP A 20 -16.92 -21.06 9.79
CA ASP A 20 -17.66 -22.30 10.06
C ASP A 20 -18.06 -23.02 8.76
N SER A 21 -18.19 -22.28 7.66
CA SER A 21 -18.44 -22.86 6.33
C SER A 21 -17.19 -23.45 5.65
N LEU A 22 -15.99 -23.19 6.18
CA LEU A 22 -14.74 -23.71 5.63
C LEU A 22 -14.53 -25.15 6.08
N SER A 23 -14.28 -26.03 5.11
CA SER A 23 -13.79 -27.38 5.39
C SER A 23 -12.38 -27.32 6.01
N PHE A 24 -12.01 -28.35 6.78
CA PHE A 24 -10.75 -28.41 7.53
C PHE A 24 -9.49 -28.22 6.66
N SER A 25 -9.53 -28.55 5.37
CA SER A 25 -8.42 -28.41 4.43
C SER A 25 -8.55 -27.23 3.45
N SER A 26 -9.61 -26.43 3.56
CA SER A 26 -9.81 -25.27 2.67
C SER A 26 -9.29 -23.99 3.31
N TYR A 27 -8.71 -23.14 2.47
CA TYR A 27 -8.48 -21.74 2.79
C TYR A 27 -9.40 -20.87 1.94
N LEU A 28 -9.79 -19.73 2.49
CA LEU A 28 -10.55 -18.72 1.77
C LEU A 28 -9.74 -17.42 1.72
N HIS A 29 -9.62 -16.86 0.52
CA HIS A 29 -9.04 -15.56 0.32
C HIS A 29 -10.16 -14.53 0.16
N LEU A 30 -10.18 -13.57 1.07
CA LEU A 30 -10.99 -12.37 0.95
C LEU A 30 -10.10 -11.23 0.50
N THR A 31 -10.59 -10.43 -0.44
CA THR A 31 -9.91 -9.23 -0.93
C THR A 31 -10.84 -8.05 -0.71
N SER A 32 -10.30 -6.92 -0.23
CA SER A 32 -11.06 -5.68 -0.13
C SER A 32 -11.38 -5.12 -1.51
N GLU A 33 -12.23 -4.11 -1.56
CA GLU A 33 -12.24 -3.23 -2.73
C GLU A 33 -10.87 -2.56 -2.91
N ARG A 34 -10.54 -2.24 -4.17
CA ARG A 34 -9.37 -1.43 -4.51
C ARG A 34 -9.58 -0.01 -4.00
N PHE A 35 -8.58 0.52 -3.32
CA PHE A 35 -8.54 1.91 -2.89
C PHE A 35 -7.29 2.62 -3.44
N SER A 36 -7.43 3.89 -3.80
CA SER A 36 -6.39 4.69 -4.45
C SER A 36 -6.57 6.18 -4.16
N SER A 37 -5.52 6.97 -4.37
CA SER A 37 -5.65 8.44 -4.38
C SER A 37 -6.36 8.90 -5.65
N SER A 38 -7.27 9.88 -5.53
CA SER A 38 -7.88 10.55 -6.68
C SER A 38 -6.86 11.32 -7.52
N GLU A 39 -5.74 11.73 -6.92
CA GLU A 39 -4.67 12.47 -7.60
C GLU A 39 -3.80 11.53 -8.46
N PHE A 40 -3.73 10.24 -8.09
CA PHE A 40 -2.94 9.23 -8.78
C PHE A 40 -3.73 7.90 -8.87
N PRO A 41 -4.81 7.85 -9.67
CA PRO A 41 -5.73 6.70 -9.71
C PRO A 41 -5.08 5.45 -10.33
N THR A 42 -3.97 5.63 -11.06
CA THR A 42 -3.21 4.54 -11.68
C THR A 42 -2.63 3.57 -10.65
N PHE A 43 -2.26 4.07 -9.47
CA PHE A 43 -1.79 3.27 -8.35
C PHE A 43 -2.91 3.06 -7.34
N GLY A 44 -3.15 1.81 -6.97
CA GLY A 44 -4.10 1.43 -5.94
C GLY A 44 -3.54 0.35 -5.05
N TRP A 45 -4.31 0.01 -4.02
CA TRP A 45 -3.98 -1.03 -3.08
C TRP A 45 -5.23 -1.82 -2.72
N GLU A 46 -5.00 -3.05 -2.29
CA GLU A 46 -6.01 -3.97 -1.79
C GLU A 46 -5.51 -4.61 -0.49
N LEU A 47 -6.40 -4.80 0.48
CA LEU A 47 -6.14 -5.64 1.63
C LEU A 47 -6.58 -7.06 1.30
N HIS A 48 -5.75 -8.02 1.68
CA HIS A 48 -6.04 -9.44 1.53
C HIS A 48 -6.07 -10.09 2.90
N LEU A 49 -7.06 -10.95 3.11
CA LEU A 49 -7.19 -11.78 4.28
C LEU A 49 -7.30 -13.24 3.83
N THR A 50 -6.49 -14.11 4.44
CA THR A 50 -6.66 -15.56 4.31
C THR A 50 -7.27 -16.10 5.58
N LEU A 51 -8.27 -16.96 5.43
CA LEU A 51 -8.94 -17.69 6.51
C LEU A 51 -8.66 -19.19 6.38
N GLY A 52 -8.41 -19.88 7.48
CA GLY A 52 -8.25 -21.35 7.52
C GLY A 52 -7.03 -21.80 8.31
N CYS A 53 -6.10 -22.52 7.68
CA CYS A 53 -4.88 -23.02 8.33
C CYS A 53 -3.81 -21.93 8.47
N GLY A 54 -4.05 -20.99 9.38
CA GLY A 54 -3.19 -19.84 9.65
C GLY A 54 -3.75 -18.56 9.02
N ASP A 55 -4.59 -17.86 9.78
CA ASP A 55 -5.19 -16.62 9.32
C ASP A 55 -4.09 -15.56 9.12
N ALA A 56 -4.13 -14.85 7.99
CA ALA A 56 -3.08 -13.89 7.65
C ALA A 56 -3.63 -12.72 6.86
N ILE A 57 -3.09 -11.53 7.12
CA ILE A 57 -3.42 -10.29 6.42
C ILE A 57 -2.18 -9.68 5.78
N TRP A 58 -2.36 -9.07 4.60
CA TRP A 58 -1.33 -8.28 3.94
C TRP A 58 -1.95 -7.21 3.04
N LEU A 59 -1.13 -6.25 2.65
CA LEU A 59 -1.43 -5.22 1.67
C LEU A 59 -0.82 -5.61 0.31
N CYS A 60 -1.56 -5.41 -0.76
CA CYS A 60 -1.11 -5.61 -2.13
C CYS A 60 -1.15 -4.27 -2.87
N GLN A 61 -0.08 -3.91 -3.57
CA GLN A 61 -0.07 -2.77 -4.50
C GLN A 61 -0.57 -3.23 -5.87
N ILE A 62 -1.56 -2.52 -6.40
CA ILE A 62 -2.13 -2.69 -7.73
C ILE A 62 -1.67 -1.51 -8.60
N GLY A 63 -0.94 -1.80 -9.67
CA GLY A 63 -0.40 -0.79 -10.59
C GLY A 63 -0.90 -0.97 -12.02
N PRO A 64 -0.65 0.00 -12.92
CA PRO A 64 -1.11 -0.04 -14.31
C PRO A 64 -0.54 -1.23 -15.10
N ASP A 65 0.65 -1.74 -14.73
CA ASP A 65 1.34 -2.84 -15.42
C ASP A 65 1.52 -4.09 -14.54
N ASN A 66 0.54 -4.45 -13.71
CA ASN A 66 0.55 -5.68 -12.90
C ASN A 66 1.84 -5.88 -12.05
N THR A 67 2.07 -5.01 -11.06
CA THR A 67 3.07 -5.15 -9.96
C THR A 67 4.54 -4.77 -10.26
N ASN A 68 4.93 -4.48 -11.51
CA ASN A 68 6.34 -4.19 -11.81
C ASN A 68 6.81 -2.76 -11.50
N THR A 69 5.89 -1.79 -11.41
CA THR A 69 6.26 -0.42 -11.05
C THR A 69 6.39 -0.30 -9.54
N LEU A 70 7.64 -0.22 -9.06
CA LEU A 70 7.93 -0.08 -7.63
C LEU A 70 7.53 1.31 -7.15
N VAL A 71 6.57 1.37 -6.23
CA VAL A 71 6.23 2.59 -5.50
C VAL A 71 6.76 2.46 -4.08
N ASN A 72 7.50 3.48 -3.63
CA ASN A 72 7.92 3.53 -2.23
C ASN A 72 6.69 3.74 -1.36
N THR A 73 6.23 2.66 -0.72
CA THR A 73 4.99 2.62 0.05
C THR A 73 5.32 2.35 1.51
N LYS A 74 4.94 3.27 2.39
CA LYS A 74 4.82 3.04 3.83
C LYS A 74 3.37 2.71 4.14
N TYR A 75 3.16 1.81 5.09
CA TYR A 75 1.81 1.43 5.48
C TYR A 75 1.74 1.09 6.96
N LYS A 76 0.53 1.14 7.49
CA LYS A 76 0.15 0.57 8.78
C LYS A 76 -1.21 -0.11 8.64
N ILE A 77 -1.33 -1.32 9.16
CA ILE A 77 -2.57 -2.09 9.21
C ILE A 77 -2.94 -2.27 10.67
N TYR A 78 -4.18 -1.96 11.00
CA TYR A 78 -4.74 -2.06 12.34
C TYR A 78 -6.00 -2.92 12.33
N ALA A 79 -6.25 -3.63 13.41
CA ALA A 79 -7.60 -4.04 13.78
C ALA A 79 -8.26 -2.90 14.57
N LYS A 80 -9.41 -2.44 14.09
CA LYS A 80 -10.19 -1.34 14.68
C LYS A 80 -11.35 -1.94 15.48
N GLN A 81 -11.32 -1.73 16.80
CA GLN A 81 -12.40 -2.10 17.71
C GLN A 81 -12.71 -0.88 18.57
N PHE A 82 -13.79 -0.14 18.30
CA PHE A 82 -14.02 1.10 19.05
C PHE A 82 -14.01 0.86 20.59
N PRO A 83 -13.20 1.62 21.37
CA PRO A 83 -12.39 2.79 20.98
C PRO A 83 -10.90 2.51 20.64
N THR A 84 -10.46 1.26 20.62
CA THR A 84 -9.07 0.84 20.43
C THR A 84 -8.70 0.58 18.95
N LEU A 85 -7.43 0.85 18.63
CA LEU A 85 -6.77 0.46 17.39
C LEU A 85 -5.57 -0.41 17.75
N LYS A 86 -5.60 -1.68 17.35
CA LYS A 86 -4.50 -2.62 17.59
C LYS A 86 -3.66 -2.73 16.33
N LEU A 87 -2.40 -2.33 16.41
CA LEU A 87 -1.46 -2.45 15.30
C LEU A 87 -1.21 -3.92 14.97
N ILE A 88 -1.35 -4.28 13.70
CA ILE A 88 -1.08 -5.62 13.17
C ILE A 88 0.25 -5.62 12.43
N ALA A 89 0.38 -4.72 11.45
CA ALA A 89 1.54 -4.66 10.57
C ALA A 89 1.91 -3.20 10.29
N LYS A 90 3.20 -2.95 10.03
CA LYS A 90 3.68 -1.67 9.52
C LYS A 90 4.92 -1.87 8.66
N SER A 91 5.13 -0.99 7.69
CA SER A 91 6.34 -0.98 6.87
C SER A 91 7.60 -0.84 7.73
N THR A 92 8.65 -1.60 7.43
CA THR A 92 9.92 -1.58 8.16
C THR A 92 11.02 -0.73 7.51
N TYR A 93 10.66 0.16 6.57
CA TYR A 93 11.59 0.92 5.71
C TYR A 93 12.48 0.04 4.80
N LYS A 94 12.17 -1.25 4.68
CA LYS A 94 12.80 -2.17 3.73
C LYS A 94 11.89 -2.32 2.51
N PHE A 95 12.46 -2.45 1.32
CA PHE A 95 11.69 -2.80 0.12
C PHE A 95 11.02 -4.17 0.34
N GLU A 96 9.69 -4.18 0.34
CA GLU A 96 8.88 -5.39 0.50
C GLU A 96 8.34 -5.87 -0.86
N LYS A 97 7.96 -7.15 -0.96
CA LYS A 97 7.29 -7.66 -2.15
C LYS A 97 5.92 -6.97 -2.26
N GLN A 98 5.73 -6.21 -3.34
CA GLN A 98 4.56 -5.35 -3.51
C GLN A 98 3.22 -6.10 -3.54
N ASN A 99 3.24 -7.39 -3.86
CA ASN A 99 2.04 -8.25 -3.85
C ASN A 99 1.70 -8.86 -2.49
N LYS A 100 2.56 -8.67 -1.46
CA LYS A 100 2.41 -9.30 -0.14
C LYS A 100 3.06 -8.49 0.97
N MET A 101 2.87 -7.17 0.95
CA MET A 101 3.44 -6.25 1.94
C MET A 101 2.78 -6.42 3.31
N GLY A 102 3.57 -6.42 4.37
CA GLY A 102 3.04 -6.49 5.74
C GLY A 102 2.39 -7.80 6.11
N TYR A 103 2.73 -8.88 5.41
CA TYR A 103 2.25 -10.21 5.73
C TYR A 103 2.42 -10.52 7.20
N SER A 104 1.30 -10.67 7.87
CA SER A 104 1.23 -10.93 9.30
C SER A 104 0.21 -12.02 9.55
N THR A 105 0.67 -13.09 10.20
CA THR A 105 -0.24 -14.10 10.76
C THR A 105 -0.97 -13.46 11.94
N ILE A 106 -2.28 -13.62 11.98
CA ILE A 106 -3.15 -13.00 12.99
C ILE A 106 -4.03 -14.05 13.66
N SER A 107 -4.39 -13.81 14.91
CA SER A 107 -5.42 -14.59 15.61
C SER A 107 -6.72 -13.79 15.56
N LEU A 108 -7.61 -14.14 14.62
CA LEU A 108 -8.89 -13.44 14.42
C LEU A 108 -9.79 -13.50 15.66
N ASP A 109 -9.73 -14.58 16.44
CA ASP A 109 -10.53 -14.74 17.66
C ASP A 109 -10.25 -13.61 18.67
N SER A 110 -9.01 -13.12 18.71
CA SER A 110 -8.61 -12.00 19.58
C SER A 110 -8.95 -10.62 19.01
N LEU A 111 -9.29 -10.54 17.72
CA LEU A 111 -9.52 -9.29 16.98
C LEU A 111 -11.00 -9.07 16.64
N THR A 112 -11.83 -10.10 16.73
CA THR A 112 -13.24 -10.02 16.34
C THR A 112 -14.10 -9.58 17.53
N LYS A 113 -15.06 -8.69 17.30
CA LYS A 113 -16.05 -8.28 18.31
C LYS A 113 -17.44 -8.35 17.69
N ASN A 114 -18.37 -9.05 18.36
CA ASN A 114 -19.73 -9.27 17.87
C ASN A 114 -19.77 -9.79 16.43
N ASP A 115 -18.90 -10.75 16.10
CA ASP A 115 -18.79 -11.34 14.75
C ASP A 115 -18.43 -10.36 13.62
N SER A 116 -17.87 -9.20 13.99
CA SER A 116 -17.41 -8.19 13.07
C SER A 116 -15.95 -7.84 13.33
N LEU A 117 -15.25 -7.50 12.26
CA LEU A 117 -13.87 -7.03 12.29
C LEU A 117 -13.72 -5.91 11.27
N ILE A 118 -13.09 -4.81 11.67
CA ILE A 118 -12.75 -3.72 10.77
C ILE A 118 -11.23 -3.65 10.70
N PHE A 119 -10.67 -3.82 9.51
CA PHE A 119 -9.27 -3.50 9.28
C PHE A 119 -9.15 -2.04 8.86
N HIS A 120 -8.36 -1.26 9.60
CA HIS A 120 -8.01 0.10 9.23
C HIS A 120 -6.61 0.10 8.63
N CYS A 121 -6.48 0.61 7.42
CA CYS A 121 -5.19 0.74 6.75
C CYS A 121 -4.87 2.21 6.49
N GLU A 122 -3.66 2.60 6.87
CA GLU A 122 -3.04 3.87 6.49
C GLU A 122 -1.94 3.55 5.49
N VAL A 123 -1.91 4.27 4.38
CA VAL A 123 -0.86 4.12 3.36
C VAL A 123 -0.32 5.51 3.04
N GLU A 124 0.99 5.61 2.98
CA GLU A 124 1.75 6.77 2.55
C GLU A 124 2.66 6.33 1.40
N PHE A 125 2.68 7.05 0.28
CA PHE A 125 3.48 6.64 -0.86
C PHE A 125 4.06 7.84 -1.61
N ASP A 126 5.25 7.64 -2.15
CA ASP A 126 5.94 8.64 -2.96
C ASP A 126 5.57 8.46 -4.44
N CYS A 127 4.96 9.48 -5.02
CA CYS A 127 4.73 9.52 -6.45
C CYS A 127 6.04 9.90 -7.16
N TYR A 128 6.80 8.90 -7.60
CA TYR A 128 7.98 9.12 -8.44
C TYR A 128 7.57 9.29 -9.89
N ASN A 129 7.35 10.53 -10.32
CA ASN A 129 7.26 10.83 -11.75
C ASN A 129 8.69 11.00 -12.29
N LEU A 130 9.24 9.89 -12.78
CA LEU A 130 10.62 9.81 -13.28
C LEU A 130 10.92 10.88 -14.33
N THR A 131 9.96 11.21 -15.19
CA THR A 131 10.11 12.27 -16.20
C THR A 131 10.18 13.66 -15.58
N LEU A 132 9.29 13.98 -14.65
CA LEU A 132 9.29 15.27 -13.94
C LEU A 132 10.54 15.44 -13.07
N ASP A 133 10.97 14.38 -12.38
CA ASP A 133 12.16 14.43 -11.53
C ASP A 133 13.45 14.50 -12.37
N LEU A 134 13.53 13.81 -13.51
CA LEU A 134 14.62 13.99 -14.47
C LEU A 134 14.64 15.41 -15.02
N GLN A 135 13.50 15.95 -15.45
CA GLN A 135 13.41 17.34 -15.94
C GLN A 135 13.85 18.35 -14.88
N LYS A 136 13.40 18.20 -13.63
CA LYS A 136 13.82 19.04 -12.50
C LYS A 136 15.32 18.91 -12.22
N THR A 137 15.85 17.69 -12.30
CA THR A 137 17.28 17.42 -12.08
C THR A 137 18.11 18.09 -13.18
N TYR A 138 17.81 17.85 -14.45
CA TYR A 138 18.53 18.47 -15.56
C TYR A 138 18.39 19.99 -15.57
N ARG A 139 17.21 20.53 -15.24
CA ARG A 139 17.01 21.98 -15.08
C ARG A 139 17.94 22.55 -14.00
N LYS A 140 17.98 21.94 -12.82
CA LYS A 140 18.91 22.36 -11.75
C LYS A 140 20.36 22.27 -12.18
N MET A 141 20.73 21.24 -12.93
CA MET A 141 22.11 21.09 -13.41
C MET A 141 22.51 22.22 -14.36
N LEU A 142 21.58 22.66 -15.22
CA LEU A 142 21.74 23.80 -16.12
C LEU A 142 21.79 25.12 -15.35
N GLU A 143 20.86 25.34 -14.41
CA GLU A 143 20.77 26.56 -13.59
C GLU A 143 21.99 26.74 -12.66
N ASN A 144 22.53 25.63 -12.13
CA ASN A 144 23.69 25.66 -11.24
C ASN A 144 25.03 25.58 -12.00
N GLU A 145 25.02 25.60 -13.34
CA GLU A 145 26.22 25.50 -14.19
C GLU A 145 27.08 24.25 -13.92
N THR A 146 26.47 23.18 -13.41
CA THR A 146 27.16 21.91 -13.10
C THR A 146 27.33 20.99 -14.31
N LEU A 147 26.71 21.32 -15.44
CA LEU A 147 26.95 20.68 -16.73
C LEU A 147 28.22 21.28 -17.36
N THR A 148 29.38 20.70 -17.06
CA THR A 148 30.68 21.26 -17.43
C THR A 148 31.22 20.81 -18.78
N ASP A 149 30.60 19.81 -19.41
CA ASP A 149 31.20 19.12 -20.57
C ASP A 149 30.99 19.86 -21.90
N PHE A 150 30.22 20.95 -21.92
CA PHE A 150 30.00 21.76 -23.11
C PHE A 150 29.68 23.21 -22.79
N VAL A 151 29.96 24.11 -23.75
CA VAL A 151 29.68 25.56 -23.66
C VAL A 151 28.57 25.92 -24.63
N ILE A 152 27.46 26.47 -24.11
CA ILE A 152 26.38 27.03 -24.94
C ILE A 152 26.67 28.53 -25.16
N LYS A 153 26.89 28.95 -26.41
CA LYS A 153 26.98 30.37 -26.78
C LYS A 153 25.67 30.82 -27.42
N VAL A 154 24.97 31.75 -26.77
CA VAL A 154 23.73 32.33 -27.30
C VAL A 154 24.04 33.69 -27.95
N GLY A 155 23.81 33.80 -29.25
CA GLY A 155 23.95 35.05 -29.99
C GLY A 155 22.72 35.94 -29.78
N ILE A 156 22.94 37.19 -29.38
CA ILE A 156 21.90 38.21 -29.28
C ILE A 156 21.78 38.87 -30.66
N ARG A 157 20.55 38.96 -31.17
CA ARG A 157 20.24 39.61 -32.45
C ARG A 157 19.94 41.09 -32.26
#